data_AF-A0A150UQG9-F1
#
_entry.id   AF-A0A150UQG9-F1
#
_cell.length_a   1.000
_cell.length_b   1.000
_cell.length_c   1.000
_cell.angle_alpha   90.00
_cell.angle_beta   90.00
_cell.angle_gamma   90.00
#
_symmetry.space_group_name_H-M   'P 1'
#
loop_
_entity.id
_entity.type
_entity.pdbx_description
1 polymer ?
#
loop_
_entity_poly.entity_id
_entity_poly.type
_entity_poly.pdbx_seq_one_letter_code
_entity_poly.pdbx_strand_id
1 'polypeptide(L)'
;ILQNDEDLSRMKFGVQKQVEPWYTAFLNMSGDPLASAAYQMEGSMAYVTRNNTGPEPGKDELSHDAVASLLNALMSYITEDDAYAAKSVEILSAWAETLELLNGTDAQLTASLYGPQLVNAAEIIRAYYSDWQDSSISKFKTMILDIIVPLASQTAPTAIQPYPFKANWGLGSEAALVAFGIFLDNRTIYNEGLRLYQTYPCASLNTTINQFGQESESGRDQTHTQLGLGEMAELCQIAYNQGDARFWDLLDNRLMLGYEYTAKYNLGFDVPYDPGFYRLEVIGKNISSKDRGYFRPIYQIAYSYYA
;
A
#
# COMPACT_ATOMS: atom_id res chain seq x y z
N ILE A 1 11.24 -0.73 4.43
CA ILE A 1 10.42 -1.54 3.48
C ILE A 1 10.18 -0.73 2.21
N LEU A 2 9.28 0.26 2.23
CA LEU A 2 9.04 1.15 1.10
C LEU A 2 10.07 2.29 1.03
N GLN A 3 10.47 2.81 2.19
CA GLN A 3 11.64 3.69 2.34
C GLN A 3 12.85 2.88 2.84
N ASN A 4 14.04 3.29 2.40
CA ASN A 4 15.32 2.90 2.99
C ASN A 4 15.96 4.09 3.76
N ASP A 5 17.12 3.86 4.36
CA ASP A 5 17.84 4.88 5.15
C ASP A 5 18.21 6.13 4.34
N GLU A 6 18.54 5.96 3.05
CA GLU A 6 18.86 7.08 2.15
C GLU A 6 17.62 7.92 1.83
N ASP A 7 16.45 7.29 1.68
CA ASP A 7 15.18 7.97 1.48
C ASP A 7 14.80 8.81 2.70
N LEU A 8 14.86 8.20 3.89
CA LEU A 8 14.57 8.88 5.15
C LEU A 8 15.55 10.04 5.38
N SER A 9 16.85 9.80 5.16
CA SER A 9 17.89 10.83 5.27
C SER A 9 17.66 11.98 4.30
N ARG A 10 17.23 11.68 3.06
CA ARG A 10 16.92 12.69 2.03
C ARG A 10 15.70 13.52 2.42
N MET A 11 14.65 12.90 2.95
CA MET A 11 13.48 13.62 3.48
C MET A 11 13.90 14.59 4.60
N LYS A 12 14.62 14.08 5.61
CA LYS A 12 15.10 14.89 6.74
C LYS A 12 15.98 16.05 6.30
N PHE A 13 16.95 15.80 5.41
CA PHE A 13 17.80 16.85 4.86
C PHE A 13 16.98 17.91 4.12
N GLY A 14 16.05 17.48 3.26
CA GLY A 14 15.18 18.38 2.51
C GLY A 14 14.36 19.30 3.43
N VAL A 15 13.84 18.77 4.53
CA VAL A 15 13.11 19.54 5.54
C VAL A 15 14.02 20.51 6.30
N GLN A 16 15.16 20.03 6.82
CA GLN A 16 16.11 20.86 7.58
C GLN A 16 16.69 22.01 6.76
N LYS A 17 16.83 21.81 5.44
CA LYS A 17 17.35 22.82 4.50
C LYS A 17 16.26 23.58 3.75
N GLN A 18 14.99 23.28 4.00
CA GLN A 18 13.84 23.86 3.30
C GLN A 18 13.97 23.75 1.77
N VAL A 19 14.44 22.59 1.29
CA VAL A 19 14.61 22.31 -0.14
C VAL A 19 13.29 21.82 -0.72
N GLU A 20 12.87 22.42 -1.82
CA GLU A 20 11.69 21.99 -2.55
C GLU A 20 12.00 20.80 -3.48
N PRO A 21 11.05 19.85 -3.66
CA PRO A 21 9.67 19.87 -3.14
C PRO A 21 9.48 19.25 -1.74
N TRP A 22 10.54 18.75 -1.11
CA TRP A 22 10.47 18.03 0.17
C TRP A 22 9.89 18.87 1.30
N TYR A 23 10.25 20.15 1.38
CA TYR A 23 9.77 21.03 2.43
C TYR A 23 8.25 21.30 2.33
N THR A 24 7.75 21.63 1.15
CA THR A 24 6.29 21.79 0.94
C THR A 24 5.54 20.48 1.24
N ALA A 25 6.07 19.33 0.78
CA ALA A 25 5.45 18.04 1.07
C ALA A 25 5.39 17.75 2.58
N PHE A 26 6.46 18.06 3.31
CA PHE A 26 6.50 17.93 4.77
C PHE A 26 5.51 18.87 5.46
N LEU A 27 5.41 20.14 5.05
CA LEU A 27 4.44 21.07 5.64
C LEU A 27 3.00 20.55 5.47
N ASN A 28 2.66 20.04 4.29
CA ASN A 28 1.35 19.42 4.04
C ASN A 28 1.13 18.19 4.93
N MET A 29 2.11 17.30 5.03
CA MET A 29 2.04 16.11 5.87
C MET A 29 1.90 16.47 7.36
N SER A 30 2.73 17.37 7.87
CA SER A 30 2.74 17.80 9.28
C SER A 30 1.47 18.56 9.70
N GLY A 31 0.71 19.08 8.73
CA GLY A 31 -0.60 19.69 8.97
C GLY A 31 -1.76 18.69 9.02
N ASP A 32 -1.53 17.42 8.69
CA ASP A 32 -2.53 16.36 8.78
C ASP A 32 -2.80 15.99 10.26
N PRO A 33 -4.07 15.95 10.72
CA PRO A 33 -4.40 15.53 12.09
C PRO A 33 -3.85 14.15 12.50
N LEU A 34 -3.66 13.25 11.54
CA LEU A 34 -3.09 11.92 11.75
C LEU A 34 -1.57 11.98 11.98
N ALA A 35 -0.89 13.03 11.51
CA ALA A 35 0.56 13.27 11.70
C ALA A 35 0.86 14.03 13.00
N SER A 36 0.12 13.76 14.08
CA SER A 36 0.25 14.44 15.36
C SER A 36 0.64 13.47 16.48
N ALA A 37 1.65 13.81 17.27
CA ALA A 37 2.00 13.08 18.49
C ALA A 37 0.86 13.09 19.53
N ALA A 38 -0.09 14.04 19.42
CA ALA A 38 -1.30 14.11 20.24
C ALA A 38 -2.52 13.42 19.60
N TYR A 39 -2.35 12.74 18.46
CA TYR A 39 -3.42 11.96 17.82
C TYR A 39 -4.09 11.02 18.83
N GLN A 40 -5.42 11.08 18.88
CA GLN A 40 -6.21 10.19 19.70
C GLN A 40 -6.57 8.98 18.84
N MET A 41 -6.06 7.82 19.23
CA MET A 41 -6.32 6.57 18.53
C MET A 41 -7.83 6.32 18.47
N GLU A 42 -8.32 5.94 17.29
CA GLU A 42 -9.75 5.67 17.07
C GLU A 42 -10.10 4.22 17.46
N GLY A 43 -9.15 3.30 17.31
CA GLY A 43 -9.19 1.94 17.84
C GLY A 43 -8.65 1.83 19.28
N SER A 44 -8.18 0.66 19.71
CA SER A 44 -8.11 -0.62 19.01
C SER A 44 -9.32 -1.52 19.33
N MET A 45 -9.61 -2.47 18.46
CA MET A 45 -10.81 -3.31 18.55
C MET A 45 -10.45 -4.79 18.36
N ALA A 46 -11.22 -5.69 18.98
CA ALA A 46 -11.04 -7.13 18.79
C ALA A 46 -11.53 -7.63 17.43
N TYR A 47 -12.59 -7.02 16.92
CA TYR A 47 -13.25 -7.42 15.68
C TYR A 47 -13.33 -6.23 14.74
N VAL A 48 -12.81 -6.37 13.53
CA VAL A 48 -12.90 -5.36 12.47
C VAL A 48 -13.62 -5.96 11.26
N THR A 49 -14.75 -5.37 10.88
CA THR A 49 -15.46 -5.73 9.64
C THR A 49 -15.35 -4.60 8.62
N ARG A 50 -14.89 -4.89 7.40
CA ARG A 50 -14.76 -3.86 6.34
C ARG A 50 -16.10 -3.36 5.80
N ASN A 51 -17.11 -4.21 5.80
CA ASN A 51 -18.40 -3.90 5.18
C ASN A 51 -19.52 -4.02 6.23
N ASN A 52 -20.70 -3.50 5.93
CA ASN A 52 -21.91 -3.63 6.78
C ASN A 52 -22.46 -5.08 6.86
N THR A 53 -21.63 -6.08 6.55
CA THR A 53 -21.96 -7.51 6.62
C THR A 53 -21.80 -8.09 8.03
N GLY A 54 -21.37 -7.28 9.00
CA GLY A 54 -21.20 -7.65 10.40
C GLY A 54 -21.59 -6.52 11.36
N PRO A 55 -21.80 -6.84 12.67
CA PRO A 55 -22.26 -5.87 13.67
C PRO A 55 -21.18 -4.89 14.15
N GLU A 56 -19.90 -5.19 13.92
CA GLU A 56 -18.74 -4.41 14.38
C GLU A 56 -18.02 -3.76 13.18
N PRO A 57 -18.48 -2.60 12.67
CA PRO A 57 -17.69 -1.80 11.74
C PRO A 57 -16.46 -1.25 12.48
N GLY A 58 -15.27 -1.54 11.97
CA GLY A 58 -13.99 -1.09 12.57
C GLY A 58 -12.94 -0.70 11.52
N LYS A 59 -13.39 -0.53 10.26
CA LYS A 59 -12.48 -0.39 9.11
C LYS A 59 -11.83 0.98 9.06
N ASP A 60 -12.56 2.00 9.52
CA ASP A 60 -12.15 3.40 9.40
C ASP A 60 -11.16 3.70 10.52
N GLU A 61 -11.45 3.19 11.72
CA GLU A 61 -10.56 3.19 12.88
C GLU A 61 -9.22 2.52 12.55
N LEU A 62 -9.25 1.30 12.01
CA LEU A 62 -8.03 0.61 11.59
C LEU A 62 -7.29 1.37 10.47
N SER A 63 -8.01 1.98 9.54
CA SER A 63 -7.41 2.75 8.44
C SER A 63 -6.72 4.01 8.95
N HIS A 64 -7.39 4.81 9.78
CA HIS A 64 -6.87 6.05 10.31
C HIS A 64 -5.69 5.78 11.25
N ASP A 65 -5.80 4.78 12.12
CA ASP A 65 -4.71 4.39 13.01
C ASP A 65 -3.49 3.88 12.23
N ALA A 66 -3.69 3.08 11.17
CA ALA A 66 -2.59 2.61 10.33
C ALA A 66 -1.83 3.76 9.63
N VAL A 67 -2.58 4.74 9.09
CA VAL A 67 -2.00 5.95 8.48
C VAL A 67 -1.33 6.81 9.55
N ALA A 68 -2.00 7.06 10.69
CA ALA A 68 -1.45 7.83 11.79
C ALA A 68 -0.14 7.24 12.30
N SER A 69 -0.05 5.91 12.42
CA SER A 69 1.18 5.24 12.83
C SER A 69 2.33 5.49 11.85
N LEU A 70 2.09 5.37 10.53
CA LEU A 70 3.13 5.64 9.53
C LEU A 70 3.54 7.11 9.52
N LEU A 71 2.58 8.04 9.56
CA LEU A 71 2.88 9.47 9.58
C LEU A 71 3.66 9.86 10.83
N ASN A 72 3.30 9.32 12.01
CA ASN A 72 4.06 9.54 13.23
C ASN A 72 5.47 8.91 13.17
N ALA A 73 5.64 7.73 12.57
CA ALA A 73 6.97 7.14 12.37
C ALA A 73 7.86 8.03 11.48
N LEU A 74 7.31 8.56 10.38
CA LEU A 74 8.02 9.51 9.51
C LEU A 74 8.32 10.84 10.22
N MET A 75 7.34 11.39 10.95
CA MET A 75 7.53 12.60 11.74
C MET A 75 8.67 12.43 12.74
N SER A 76 8.69 11.34 13.50
CA SER A 76 9.75 11.06 14.47
C SER A 76 11.14 11.09 13.83
N TYR A 77 11.32 10.41 12.69
CA TYR A 77 12.62 10.40 12.00
C TYR A 77 13.05 11.80 11.52
N ILE A 78 12.10 12.55 10.94
CA ILE A 78 12.35 13.86 10.33
C ILE A 78 12.60 14.95 11.37
N THR A 79 11.80 14.98 12.44
CA THR A 79 11.84 16.02 13.48
C THR A 79 12.74 15.67 14.65
N GLU A 80 13.15 14.39 14.76
CA GLU A 80 13.93 13.87 15.90
C GLU A 80 13.20 14.05 17.24
N ASP A 81 11.86 13.98 17.21
CA ASP A 81 11.01 14.06 18.39
C ASP A 81 10.39 12.69 18.71
N ASP A 82 10.81 12.15 19.85
CA ASP A 82 10.41 10.83 20.35
C ASP A 82 8.92 10.75 20.67
N ALA A 83 8.22 11.89 20.88
CA ALA A 83 6.78 11.87 21.13
C ALA A 83 6.00 11.27 19.96
N TYR A 84 6.46 11.48 18.72
CA TYR A 84 5.87 10.86 17.54
C TYR A 84 6.16 9.36 17.47
N ALA A 85 7.38 8.92 17.80
CA ALA A 85 7.70 7.50 17.86
C ALA A 85 6.85 6.78 18.92
N ALA A 86 6.70 7.39 20.11
CA ALA A 86 5.84 6.88 21.16
C ALA A 86 4.38 6.72 20.71
N LYS A 87 3.84 7.69 19.94
CA LYS A 87 2.49 7.58 19.37
C LYS A 87 2.37 6.43 18.36
N SER A 88 3.36 6.24 17.48
CA SER A 88 3.37 5.09 16.56
C SER A 88 3.43 3.75 17.32
N VAL A 89 4.29 3.65 18.34
CA VAL A 89 4.40 2.47 19.22
C VAL A 89 3.10 2.17 19.95
N GLU A 90 2.41 3.20 20.47
CA GLU A 90 1.11 3.08 21.13
C GLU A 90 0.10 2.40 20.20
N ILE A 91 -0.03 2.91 18.97
CA ILE A 91 -0.96 2.36 17.97
C ILE A 91 -0.60 0.91 17.60
N LEU A 92 0.66 0.66 17.24
CA LEU A 92 1.13 -0.66 16.83
C LEU A 92 0.92 -1.70 17.95
N SER A 93 1.23 -1.33 19.19
CA SER A 93 1.12 -2.22 20.34
C SER A 93 -0.33 -2.46 20.75
N ALA A 94 -1.20 -1.44 20.65
CA ALA A 94 -2.61 -1.57 20.98
C ALA A 94 -3.33 -2.54 20.03
N TRP A 95 -3.16 -2.37 18.72
CA TRP A 95 -3.72 -3.31 17.74
C TRP A 95 -3.14 -4.72 17.89
N ALA A 96 -1.84 -4.85 18.15
CA ALA A 96 -1.20 -6.16 18.40
C ALA A 96 -1.76 -6.89 19.63
N GLU A 97 -2.24 -6.17 20.63
CA GLU A 97 -2.82 -6.75 21.84
C GLU A 97 -4.29 -7.12 21.66
N THR A 98 -5.04 -6.33 20.90
CA THR A 98 -6.51 -6.47 20.87
C THR A 98 -7.04 -7.17 19.64
N LEU A 99 -6.46 -7.00 18.44
CA LEU A 99 -7.06 -7.53 17.22
C LEU A 99 -7.09 -9.06 17.26
N GLU A 100 -8.29 -9.63 17.16
CA GLU A 100 -8.50 -11.07 17.13
C GLU A 100 -8.97 -11.55 15.75
N LEU A 101 -9.75 -10.71 15.06
CA LEU A 101 -10.34 -11.09 13.78
C LEU A 101 -10.59 -9.88 12.88
N LEU A 102 -10.18 -10.02 11.62
CA LEU A 102 -10.56 -9.16 10.51
C LEU A 102 -11.49 -9.96 9.58
N ASN A 103 -12.68 -9.43 9.30
CA ASN A 103 -13.73 -10.16 8.58
C ASN A 103 -14.50 -9.27 7.58
N GLY A 104 -15.45 -9.87 6.87
CA GLY A 104 -16.26 -9.26 5.83
C GLY A 104 -15.85 -9.73 4.43
N THR A 105 -16.72 -9.50 3.45
CA THR A 105 -16.50 -9.94 2.06
C THR A 105 -15.29 -9.29 1.39
N ASP A 106 -14.84 -8.17 1.95
CA ASP A 106 -13.74 -7.36 1.43
C ASP A 106 -12.57 -7.32 2.44
N ALA A 107 -12.52 -8.26 3.38
CA ALA A 107 -11.46 -8.39 4.39
C ALA A 107 -10.04 -8.34 3.79
N GLN A 108 -9.84 -9.01 2.65
CA GLN A 108 -8.58 -8.97 1.90
C GLN A 108 -8.13 -7.54 1.59
N LEU A 109 -9.02 -6.64 1.14
CA LEU A 109 -8.64 -5.25 0.87
C LEU A 109 -8.22 -4.51 2.14
N THR A 110 -8.85 -4.76 3.28
CA THR A 110 -8.41 -4.13 4.55
C THR A 110 -7.02 -4.61 4.92
N ALA A 111 -6.77 -5.92 4.83
CA ALA A 111 -5.45 -6.49 5.08
C ALA A 111 -4.40 -5.91 4.12
N SER A 112 -4.73 -5.81 2.83
CA SER A 112 -3.80 -5.39 1.78
C SER A 112 -3.55 -3.88 1.69
N LEU A 113 -4.49 -3.04 2.10
CA LEU A 113 -4.31 -1.58 2.05
C LEU A 113 -3.73 -1.01 3.35
N TYR A 114 -4.14 -1.55 4.50
CA TYR A 114 -3.78 -0.97 5.80
C TYR A 114 -2.60 -1.71 6.45
N GLY A 115 -2.49 -3.02 6.21
CA GLY A 115 -1.37 -3.81 6.69
C GLY A 115 -0.01 -3.25 6.25
N PRO A 116 0.20 -2.90 4.97
CA PRO A 116 1.46 -2.30 4.51
C PRO A 116 1.82 -1.00 5.24
N GLN A 117 0.84 -0.17 5.59
CA GLN A 117 1.09 1.06 6.34
C GLN A 117 1.60 0.73 7.75
N LEU A 118 0.94 -0.23 8.43
CA LEU A 118 1.35 -0.70 9.74
C LEU A 118 2.77 -1.28 9.73
N VAL A 119 3.12 -2.14 8.77
CA VAL A 119 4.45 -2.75 8.75
C VAL A 119 5.55 -1.79 8.29
N ASN A 120 5.25 -0.81 7.43
CA ASN A 120 6.19 0.27 7.11
C ASN A 120 6.48 1.12 8.34
N ALA A 121 5.45 1.52 9.09
CA ALA A 121 5.61 2.26 10.35
C ALA A 121 6.45 1.46 11.35
N ALA A 122 6.09 0.19 11.54
CA ALA A 122 6.79 -0.72 12.43
C ALA A 122 8.27 -0.91 12.04
N GLU A 123 8.59 -1.04 10.76
CA GLU A 123 9.99 -1.16 10.32
C GLU A 123 10.81 0.09 10.65
N ILE A 124 10.25 1.29 10.40
CA ILE A 124 10.92 2.56 10.72
C ILE A 124 11.15 2.68 12.23
N ILE A 125 10.11 2.44 13.04
CA ILE A 125 10.21 2.50 14.50
C ILE A 125 11.21 1.48 15.03
N ARG A 126 11.16 0.22 14.58
CA ARG A 126 12.08 -0.85 14.98
C ARG A 126 13.54 -0.48 14.69
N ALA A 127 13.80 0.23 13.60
CA ALA A 127 15.15 0.62 13.21
C ALA A 127 15.71 1.80 14.01
N TYR A 128 14.85 2.73 14.44
CA TYR A 128 15.30 4.04 14.93
C TYR A 128 14.84 4.42 16.35
N TYR A 129 13.95 3.65 16.97
CA TYR A 129 13.41 3.95 18.30
C TYR A 129 13.57 2.76 19.25
N SER A 130 14.55 2.83 20.15
CA SER A 130 14.95 1.72 21.04
C SER A 130 13.93 1.36 22.10
N ASP A 131 12.98 2.24 22.40
CA ASP A 131 12.02 2.03 23.48
C ASP A 131 10.85 1.10 23.08
N TRP A 132 10.74 0.74 21.79
CA TRP A 132 9.80 -0.29 21.37
C TRP A 132 10.34 -1.68 21.73
N GLN A 133 9.77 -2.26 22.79
CA GLN A 133 10.25 -3.51 23.37
C GLN A 133 10.11 -4.71 22.42
N ASP A 134 11.12 -5.59 22.41
CA ASP A 134 11.13 -6.83 21.61
C ASP A 134 9.90 -7.71 21.81
N SER A 135 9.34 -7.73 23.03
CA SER A 135 8.12 -8.48 23.33
C SER A 135 6.89 -7.88 22.62
N SER A 136 6.78 -6.56 22.54
CA SER A 136 5.72 -5.87 21.79
C SER A 136 5.90 -6.04 20.28
N ILE A 137 7.14 -5.96 19.78
CA ILE A 137 7.47 -6.27 18.38
C ILE A 137 7.04 -7.70 18.03
N SER A 138 7.34 -8.66 18.90
CA SER A 138 6.98 -10.06 18.71
C SER A 138 5.46 -10.27 18.64
N LYS A 139 4.69 -9.64 19.55
CA LYS A 139 3.22 -9.67 19.49
C LYS A 139 2.68 -9.08 18.19
N PHE A 140 3.24 -7.94 17.77
CA PHE A 140 2.84 -7.30 16.51
C PHE A 140 3.16 -8.19 15.30
N LYS A 141 4.35 -8.82 15.25
CA LYS A 141 4.69 -9.83 14.22
C LYS A 141 3.66 -10.98 14.20
N THR A 142 3.26 -11.49 15.36
CA THR A 142 2.23 -12.53 15.46
C THR A 142 0.88 -12.06 14.91
N MET A 143 0.42 -10.85 15.26
CA MET A 143 -0.82 -10.28 14.70
C MET A 143 -0.77 -10.20 13.17
N ILE A 144 0.33 -9.68 12.59
CA ILE A 144 0.49 -9.61 11.14
C ILE A 144 0.44 -11.01 10.52
N LEU A 145 1.18 -11.98 11.08
CA LEU A 145 1.30 -13.33 10.54
C LEU A 145 0.00 -14.14 10.64
N ASP A 146 -0.69 -14.07 11.77
CA ASP A 146 -1.80 -14.97 12.07
C ASP A 146 -3.15 -14.40 11.63
N ILE A 147 -3.30 -13.07 11.56
CA ILE A 147 -4.58 -12.41 11.25
C ILE A 147 -4.54 -11.74 9.87
N ILE A 148 -3.48 -10.98 9.56
CA ILE A 148 -3.47 -10.13 8.35
C ILE A 148 -2.98 -10.89 7.12
N VAL A 149 -1.86 -11.61 7.21
CA VAL A 149 -1.27 -12.36 6.10
C VAL A 149 -2.25 -13.36 5.47
N PRO A 150 -3.01 -14.19 6.21
CA PRO A 150 -3.91 -15.18 5.60
C PRO A 150 -5.01 -14.56 4.73
N LEU A 151 -5.45 -13.34 5.07
CA LEU A 151 -6.46 -12.61 4.30
C LEU A 151 -5.86 -12.00 3.03
N ALA A 152 -4.66 -11.43 3.12
CA ALA A 152 -3.93 -10.91 1.96
C ALA A 152 -3.53 -12.03 0.99
N SER A 153 -3.07 -13.18 1.48
CA SER A 153 -2.65 -14.31 0.64
C SER A 153 -3.80 -15.16 0.10
N GLN A 154 -5.06 -14.84 0.44
CA GLN A 154 -6.19 -15.64 -0.01
C GLN A 154 -6.36 -15.55 -1.53
N THR A 155 -6.02 -16.62 -2.25
CA THR A 155 -6.26 -16.75 -3.70
C THR A 155 -7.43 -17.68 -4.05
N ALA A 156 -7.92 -18.46 -3.08
CA ALA A 156 -8.99 -19.43 -3.26
C ALA A 156 -10.33 -18.89 -2.72
N PRO A 157 -11.43 -19.00 -3.48
CA PRO A 157 -12.76 -18.59 -3.01
C PRO A 157 -13.17 -19.28 -1.70
N THR A 158 -13.83 -18.53 -0.82
CA THR A 158 -14.51 -19.05 0.37
C THR A 158 -15.97 -18.61 0.38
N ALA A 159 -16.76 -19.13 1.33
CA ALA A 159 -18.15 -18.70 1.51
C ALA A 159 -18.27 -17.20 1.85
N ILE A 160 -17.28 -16.63 2.52
CA ILE A 160 -17.24 -15.22 2.93
C ILE A 160 -16.61 -14.35 1.83
N GLN A 161 -15.61 -14.86 1.12
CA GLN A 161 -14.92 -14.14 0.04
C GLN A 161 -14.95 -14.98 -1.25
N PRO A 162 -16.02 -14.85 -2.06
CA PRO A 162 -16.20 -15.68 -3.26
C PRO A 162 -15.32 -15.28 -4.45
N TYR A 163 -14.76 -14.06 -4.45
CA TYR A 163 -13.99 -13.51 -5.57
C TYR A 163 -12.65 -12.90 -5.13
N PRO A 164 -11.78 -13.66 -4.47
CA PRO A 164 -10.50 -13.13 -3.99
C PRO A 164 -9.55 -12.78 -5.15
N PHE A 165 -8.63 -11.87 -4.87
CA PHE A 165 -7.41 -11.62 -5.65
C PHE A 165 -7.67 -11.16 -7.09
N LYS A 166 -8.70 -10.34 -7.33
CA LYS A 166 -9.03 -9.81 -8.66
C LYS A 166 -8.68 -8.33 -8.81
N ALA A 167 -8.01 -7.97 -9.92
CA ALA A 167 -7.61 -6.59 -10.23
C ALA A 167 -6.91 -5.92 -9.03
N ASN A 168 -7.27 -4.68 -8.63
CA ASN A 168 -6.65 -4.00 -7.49
C ASN A 168 -6.64 -4.81 -6.18
N TRP A 169 -7.58 -5.72 -5.94
CA TRP A 169 -7.54 -6.56 -4.74
C TRP A 169 -6.31 -7.45 -4.72
N GLY A 170 -5.99 -8.03 -5.88
CA GLY A 170 -4.79 -8.84 -6.05
C GLY A 170 -3.53 -7.99 -6.05
N LEU A 171 -3.53 -6.85 -6.74
CA LEU A 171 -2.37 -5.94 -6.80
C LEU A 171 -1.96 -5.44 -5.41
N GLY A 172 -2.92 -4.97 -4.61
CA GLY A 172 -2.68 -4.61 -3.22
C GLY A 172 -2.19 -5.78 -2.39
N SER A 173 -2.75 -6.98 -2.59
CA SER A 173 -2.28 -8.20 -1.90
C SER A 173 -0.84 -8.58 -2.28
N GLU A 174 -0.45 -8.44 -3.54
CA GLU A 174 0.92 -8.69 -4.00
C GLU A 174 1.91 -7.76 -3.29
N ALA A 175 1.64 -6.45 -3.31
CA ALA A 175 2.46 -5.45 -2.64
C ALA A 175 2.53 -5.69 -1.12
N ALA A 176 1.39 -6.04 -0.52
CA ALA A 176 1.30 -6.32 0.91
C ALA A 176 2.10 -7.55 1.32
N LEU A 177 2.05 -8.66 0.57
CA LEU A 177 2.83 -9.85 0.88
C LEU A 177 4.34 -9.58 0.81
N VAL A 178 4.79 -8.78 -0.15
CA VAL A 178 6.19 -8.36 -0.25
C VAL A 178 6.57 -7.52 0.98
N ALA A 179 5.75 -6.55 1.39
CA ALA A 179 5.98 -5.75 2.60
C ALA A 179 5.99 -6.61 3.89
N PHE A 180 5.02 -7.50 4.06
CA PHE A 180 4.92 -8.41 5.20
C PHE A 180 6.11 -9.35 5.28
N GLY A 181 6.53 -9.92 4.15
CA GLY A 181 7.69 -10.80 4.08
C GLY A 181 8.97 -10.14 4.57
N ILE A 182 9.18 -8.85 4.28
CA ILE A 182 10.32 -8.11 4.80
C ILE A 182 10.19 -7.88 6.31
N PHE A 183 9.07 -7.32 6.79
CA PHE A 183 8.91 -7.03 8.21
C PHE A 183 9.02 -8.28 9.11
N LEU A 184 8.43 -9.38 8.64
CA LEU A 184 8.41 -10.67 9.34
C LEU A 184 9.72 -11.47 9.18
N ASP A 185 10.68 -10.98 8.37
CA ASP A 185 11.88 -11.73 7.99
C ASP A 185 11.53 -13.09 7.34
N ASN A 186 10.42 -13.15 6.59
CA ASN A 186 9.85 -14.36 6.01
C ASN A 186 9.96 -14.35 4.48
N ARG A 187 10.99 -15.04 3.98
CA ARG A 187 11.28 -15.12 2.55
C ARG A 187 10.21 -15.87 1.74
N THR A 188 9.45 -16.78 2.35
CA THR A 188 8.38 -17.51 1.66
C THR A 188 7.25 -16.56 1.27
N ILE A 189 6.77 -15.74 2.22
CA ILE A 189 5.72 -14.74 1.98
C ILE A 189 6.20 -13.70 0.96
N TYR A 190 7.44 -13.22 1.12
CA TYR A 190 8.05 -12.27 0.17
C TYR A 190 8.06 -12.82 -1.26
N ASN A 191 8.58 -14.03 -1.46
CA ASN A 191 8.66 -14.66 -2.78
C ASN A 191 7.28 -14.98 -3.36
N GLU A 192 6.28 -15.25 -2.52
CA GLU A 192 4.91 -15.47 -2.96
C GLU A 192 4.32 -14.21 -3.61
N GLY A 193 4.44 -13.05 -2.97
CA GLY A 193 3.99 -11.77 -3.55
C GLY A 193 4.66 -11.47 -4.90
N LEU A 194 5.98 -11.64 -4.98
CA LEU A 194 6.74 -11.47 -6.23
C LEU A 194 6.31 -12.43 -7.34
N ARG A 195 6.00 -13.69 -7.01
CA ARG A 195 5.53 -14.70 -7.97
C ARG A 195 4.13 -14.37 -8.49
N LEU A 196 3.25 -13.89 -7.60
CA LEU A 196 1.89 -13.51 -7.94
C LEU A 196 1.89 -12.33 -8.94
N TYR A 197 2.71 -11.31 -8.69
CA TYR A 197 2.91 -10.18 -9.61
C TYR A 197 3.34 -10.59 -11.03
N GLN A 198 4.12 -11.68 -11.16
CA GLN A 198 4.56 -12.17 -12.46
C GLN A 198 3.51 -13.03 -13.18
N THR A 199 2.72 -13.83 -12.44
CA THR A 199 2.00 -14.96 -13.02
C THR A 199 0.53 -15.09 -12.64
N TYR A 200 0.03 -14.35 -11.66
CA TYR A 200 -1.35 -14.51 -11.21
C TYR A 200 -2.36 -14.07 -12.29
N PRO A 201 -3.27 -14.95 -12.74
CA PRO A 201 -4.11 -14.68 -13.91
C PRO A 201 -4.96 -13.40 -13.82
N CYS A 202 -5.37 -13.00 -12.62
CA CYS A 202 -6.29 -11.87 -12.42
C CYS A 202 -5.63 -10.58 -11.89
N ALA A 203 -4.31 -10.57 -11.64
CA ALA A 203 -3.60 -9.43 -11.06
C ALA A 203 -2.14 -9.27 -11.51
N SER A 204 -1.53 -10.22 -12.24
CA SER A 204 -0.15 -10.06 -12.71
C SER A 204 0.05 -8.86 -13.63
N LEU A 205 1.29 -8.38 -13.75
CA LEU A 205 1.68 -7.29 -14.65
C LEU A 205 1.15 -7.47 -16.08
N ASN A 206 1.30 -8.66 -16.68
CA ASN A 206 0.86 -8.90 -18.05
C ASN A 206 -0.67 -8.94 -18.20
N THR A 207 -1.37 -9.33 -17.14
CA THR A 207 -2.83 -9.46 -17.17
C THR A 207 -3.51 -8.17 -16.73
N THR A 208 -2.82 -7.30 -16.03
CA THR A 208 -3.29 -5.99 -15.56
C THR A 208 -3.01 -4.88 -16.57
N ILE A 209 -1.85 -4.86 -17.23
CA ILE A 209 -1.50 -3.83 -18.23
C ILE A 209 -1.26 -4.49 -19.58
N ASN A 210 -1.97 -4.06 -20.62
CA ASN A 210 -1.82 -4.64 -21.96
C ASN A 210 -0.63 -4.05 -22.74
N GLN A 211 -0.44 -4.51 -23.98
CA GLN A 211 0.70 -4.15 -24.82
C GLN A 211 0.78 -2.67 -25.23
N PHE A 212 -0.29 -1.90 -25.07
CA PHE A 212 -0.30 -0.46 -25.36
C PHE A 212 -0.51 0.40 -24.10
N GLY A 213 -0.44 -0.20 -22.91
CA GLY A 213 -0.47 0.50 -21.63
C GLY A 213 -1.83 0.63 -20.97
N GLN A 214 -2.91 0.13 -21.58
CA GLN A 214 -4.20 0.15 -20.88
C GLN A 214 -4.16 -0.78 -19.67
N GLU A 215 -4.46 -0.21 -18.52
CA GLU A 215 -4.72 -0.94 -17.29
C GLU A 215 -6.15 -1.51 -17.31
N SER A 216 -6.33 -2.71 -16.77
CA SER A 216 -7.55 -3.53 -16.82
C SER A 216 -8.81 -2.91 -16.20
N GLU A 217 -8.68 -1.93 -15.31
CA GLU A 217 -9.76 -1.16 -14.71
C GLU A 217 -10.00 0.20 -15.38
N SER A 218 -9.31 0.52 -16.48
CA SER A 218 -9.49 1.79 -17.22
C SER A 218 -10.94 2.04 -17.65
N GLY A 219 -11.72 0.98 -17.87
CA GLY A 219 -13.15 1.04 -18.19
C GLY A 219 -14.07 1.31 -17.00
N ARG A 220 -13.57 1.22 -15.76
CA ARG A 220 -14.31 1.43 -14.50
C ARG A 220 -14.25 2.90 -14.09
N ASP A 221 -13.09 3.37 -13.67
CA ASP A 221 -12.78 4.77 -13.34
C ASP A 221 -11.28 4.99 -13.17
N GLN A 222 -10.85 6.25 -13.23
CA GLN A 222 -9.43 6.59 -13.16
C GLN A 222 -8.85 6.47 -11.75
N THR A 223 -9.68 6.41 -10.70
CA THR A 223 -9.20 6.20 -9.34
C THR A 223 -8.66 4.78 -9.17
N HIS A 224 -9.39 3.76 -9.62
CA HIS A 224 -8.97 2.36 -9.49
C HIS A 224 -7.79 2.02 -10.41
N THR A 225 -7.77 2.58 -11.62
CA THR A 225 -6.60 2.45 -12.51
C THR A 225 -5.34 3.01 -11.86
N GLN A 226 -5.41 4.20 -11.27
CA GLN A 226 -4.28 4.78 -10.56
C GLN A 226 -3.91 3.98 -9.28
N LEU A 227 -4.90 3.45 -8.55
CA LEU A 227 -4.63 2.58 -7.40
C LEU A 227 -3.77 1.38 -7.81
N GLY A 228 -4.19 0.63 -8.85
CA GLY A 228 -3.46 -0.54 -9.32
C GLY A 228 -2.03 -0.22 -9.76
N LEU A 229 -1.82 0.88 -10.50
CA LEU A 229 -0.47 1.31 -10.87
C LEU A 229 0.41 1.64 -9.65
N GLY A 230 -0.18 2.31 -8.64
CA GLY A 230 0.51 2.62 -7.39
C GLY A 230 0.93 1.37 -6.63
N GLU A 231 0.03 0.41 -6.43
CA GLU A 231 0.32 -0.86 -5.74
C GLU A 231 1.43 -1.65 -6.46
N MET A 232 1.40 -1.70 -7.79
CA MET A 232 2.46 -2.32 -8.59
C MET A 232 3.81 -1.62 -8.41
N ALA A 233 3.82 -0.28 -8.38
CA ALA A 233 5.02 0.50 -8.16
C ALA A 233 5.59 0.32 -6.74
N GLU A 234 4.73 0.24 -5.72
CA GLU A 234 5.14 -0.05 -4.34
C GLU A 234 5.82 -1.42 -4.24
N LEU A 235 5.25 -2.47 -4.85
CA LEU A 235 5.89 -3.78 -4.92
C LEU A 235 7.27 -3.70 -5.56
N CYS A 236 7.38 -3.01 -6.71
CA CYS A 236 8.62 -2.87 -7.44
C CYS A 236 9.66 -2.08 -6.63
N GLN A 237 9.24 -1.03 -5.92
CA GLN A 237 10.11 -0.25 -5.05
C GLN A 237 10.60 -1.06 -3.86
N ILE A 238 9.74 -1.86 -3.22
CA ILE A 238 10.17 -2.73 -2.12
C ILE A 238 11.19 -3.76 -2.63
N ALA A 239 10.98 -4.36 -3.80
CA ALA A 239 11.96 -5.25 -4.42
C ALA A 239 13.28 -4.54 -4.76
N TYR A 240 13.21 -3.33 -5.32
CA TYR A 240 14.37 -2.50 -5.63
C TYR A 240 15.19 -2.17 -4.36
N ASN A 241 14.52 -1.83 -3.25
CA ASN A 241 15.18 -1.60 -1.95
C ASN A 241 15.90 -2.85 -1.42
N GLN A 242 15.54 -4.05 -1.90
CA GLN A 242 16.25 -5.31 -1.61
C GLN A 242 17.30 -5.67 -2.66
N GLY A 243 17.61 -4.75 -3.58
CA GLY A 243 18.59 -4.93 -4.65
C GLY A 243 18.07 -5.67 -5.89
N ASP A 244 16.74 -5.84 -6.04
CA ASP A 244 16.15 -6.47 -7.22
C ASP A 244 15.33 -5.48 -8.05
N ALA A 245 16.02 -4.77 -8.96
CA ALA A 245 15.41 -3.82 -9.87
C ALA A 245 14.54 -4.47 -10.96
N ARG A 246 14.68 -5.78 -11.20
CA ARG A 246 14.10 -6.46 -12.38
C ARG A 246 12.58 -6.37 -12.43
N PHE A 247 11.92 -6.20 -11.28
CA PHE A 247 10.46 -6.11 -11.20
C PHE A 247 9.90 -4.84 -11.85
N TRP A 248 10.65 -3.73 -11.83
CA TRP A 248 10.32 -2.55 -12.61
C TRP A 248 10.43 -2.82 -14.12
N ASP A 249 11.48 -3.52 -14.53
CA ASP A 249 11.86 -3.67 -15.94
C ASP A 249 11.11 -4.80 -16.68
N LEU A 250 10.22 -5.53 -16.00
CA LEU A 250 9.52 -6.67 -16.59
C LEU A 250 8.73 -6.28 -17.85
N LEU A 251 8.73 -7.20 -18.82
CA LEU A 251 7.97 -7.12 -20.07
C LEU A 251 8.24 -5.83 -20.85
N ASP A 252 9.52 -5.47 -20.96
CA ASP A 252 10.02 -4.27 -21.63
C ASP A 252 9.42 -2.99 -21.00
N ASN A 253 9.57 -2.85 -19.68
CA ASN A 253 9.07 -1.72 -18.89
C ASN A 253 7.53 -1.56 -18.99
N ARG A 254 6.77 -2.66 -18.91
CA ARG A 254 5.31 -2.65 -19.05
C ARG A 254 4.63 -1.73 -18.03
N LEU A 255 5.17 -1.61 -16.82
CA LEU A 255 4.63 -0.71 -15.81
C LEU A 255 4.80 0.76 -16.23
N MET A 256 5.97 1.15 -16.74
CA MET A 256 6.19 2.49 -17.32
C MET A 256 5.15 2.82 -18.39
N LEU A 257 4.91 1.89 -19.32
CA LEU A 257 3.92 2.07 -20.38
C LEU A 257 2.50 2.30 -19.82
N GLY A 258 2.14 1.61 -18.73
CA GLY A 258 0.87 1.82 -18.03
C GLY A 258 0.75 3.21 -17.41
N TYR A 259 1.84 3.71 -16.81
CA TYR A 259 1.92 5.07 -16.30
C TYR A 259 1.79 6.12 -17.41
N GLU A 260 2.52 5.97 -18.52
CA GLU A 260 2.46 6.90 -19.65
C GLU A 260 1.07 6.94 -20.28
N TYR A 261 0.46 5.77 -20.53
CA TYR A 261 -0.90 5.66 -21.04
C TYR A 261 -1.90 6.38 -20.13
N THR A 262 -1.85 6.08 -18.83
CA THR A 262 -2.80 6.62 -17.85
C THR A 262 -2.61 8.11 -17.64
N ALA A 263 -1.37 8.59 -17.56
CA ALA A 263 -1.05 10.01 -17.47
C ALA A 263 -1.54 10.76 -18.72
N LYS A 264 -1.28 10.24 -19.91
CA LYS A 264 -1.74 10.82 -21.17
C LYS A 264 -3.26 10.97 -21.21
N TYR A 265 -4.00 9.93 -20.82
CA TYR A 265 -5.46 10.02 -20.76
C TYR A 265 -5.93 11.05 -19.74
N ASN A 266 -5.36 11.06 -18.53
CA ASN A 266 -5.74 12.00 -17.46
C ASN A 266 -5.37 13.45 -17.76
N LEU A 267 -4.36 13.70 -18.60
CA LEU A 267 -4.02 15.02 -19.12
C LEU A 267 -4.99 15.53 -20.22
N GLY A 268 -6.00 14.74 -20.57
CA GLY A 268 -7.05 15.15 -21.53
C GLY A 268 -6.82 14.67 -22.96
N PHE A 269 -5.74 13.94 -23.24
CA PHE A 269 -5.49 13.38 -24.57
C PHE A 269 -6.24 12.06 -24.81
N ASP A 270 -6.43 11.72 -26.09
CA ASP A 270 -6.99 10.43 -26.49
C ASP A 270 -5.95 9.31 -26.42
N VAL A 271 -6.44 8.12 -26.08
CA VAL A 271 -5.67 6.88 -26.00
C VAL A 271 -6.47 5.73 -26.62
N PRO A 272 -5.82 4.71 -27.20
CA PRO A 272 -6.53 3.52 -27.68
C PRO A 272 -7.18 2.78 -26.51
N TYR A 273 -8.34 2.15 -26.71
CA TYR A 273 -9.02 1.36 -25.68
C TYR A 273 -9.52 0.04 -26.27
N ASP A 274 -9.22 -1.05 -25.59
CA ASP A 274 -9.70 -2.40 -25.88
C ASP A 274 -10.77 -2.80 -24.84
N PRO A 275 -12.06 -2.85 -25.22
CA PRO A 275 -13.14 -3.28 -24.32
C PRO A 275 -13.08 -4.78 -23.97
N GLY A 276 -12.26 -5.57 -24.68
CA GLY A 276 -12.00 -6.97 -24.38
C GLY A 276 -10.93 -7.20 -23.30
N PHE A 277 -10.21 -6.15 -22.88
CA PHE A 277 -9.16 -6.24 -21.88
C PHE A 277 -9.64 -5.78 -20.50
N TYR A 278 -10.07 -6.73 -19.67
CA TYR A 278 -10.60 -6.49 -18.32
C TYR A 278 -10.35 -7.68 -17.37
N ARG A 279 -10.37 -7.46 -16.04
CA ARG A 279 -10.23 -8.52 -15.02
C ARG A 279 -11.35 -8.57 -13.97
N LEU A 280 -12.28 -7.62 -14.03
CA LEU A 280 -13.49 -7.56 -13.20
C LEU A 280 -14.75 -7.67 -14.08
N GLU A 281 -15.89 -7.96 -13.46
CA GLU A 281 -17.20 -8.00 -14.13
C GLU A 281 -17.72 -6.61 -14.55
N VAL A 282 -17.05 -5.53 -14.12
CA VAL A 282 -17.41 -4.15 -14.46
C VAL A 282 -16.60 -3.71 -15.68
N ILE A 283 -17.20 -3.85 -16.86
CA ILE A 283 -16.59 -3.50 -18.15
C ILE A 283 -17.30 -2.29 -18.74
N GLY A 284 -16.59 -1.18 -18.86
CA GLY A 284 -17.04 -0.07 -19.70
C GLY A 284 -16.83 -0.42 -21.18
N LYS A 285 -17.83 -0.18 -22.04
CA LYS A 285 -17.66 -0.26 -23.50
C LYS A 285 -16.64 0.76 -24.03
N ASN A 286 -16.39 1.80 -23.25
CA ASN A 286 -15.41 2.86 -23.49
C ASN A 286 -14.52 2.99 -22.25
N ILE A 287 -13.34 3.59 -22.43
CA ILE A 287 -12.55 4.09 -21.30
C ILE A 287 -13.41 5.05 -20.46
N SER A 288 -13.34 4.92 -19.13
CA SER A 288 -14.18 5.70 -18.23
C SER A 288 -13.68 7.13 -18.10
N SER A 289 -14.57 8.12 -18.20
CA SER A 289 -14.27 9.52 -17.90
C SER A 289 -14.43 9.86 -16.42
N LYS A 290 -14.91 8.91 -15.61
CA LYS A 290 -15.05 9.10 -14.16
C LYS A 290 -13.68 9.31 -13.53
N ASP A 291 -13.57 10.36 -12.73
CA ASP A 291 -12.35 10.84 -12.06
C ASP A 291 -11.21 11.24 -13.01
N ARG A 292 -11.49 11.44 -14.31
CA ARG A 292 -10.46 11.88 -15.28
C ARG A 292 -9.90 13.24 -14.90
N GLY A 293 -8.57 13.34 -14.89
CA GLY A 293 -7.85 14.55 -14.51
C GLY A 293 -7.69 14.74 -12.99
N TYR A 294 -8.21 13.82 -12.18
CA TYR A 294 -7.95 13.78 -10.75
C TYR A 294 -6.75 12.87 -10.47
N PHE A 295 -5.57 13.48 -10.33
CA PHE A 295 -4.30 12.77 -10.14
C PHE A 295 -4.14 12.27 -8.70
N ARG A 296 -3.78 10.99 -8.55
CA ARG A 296 -3.37 10.36 -7.29
C ARG A 296 -1.85 10.49 -7.11
N PRO A 297 -1.32 10.49 -5.87
CA PRO A 297 0.11 10.69 -5.60
C PRO A 297 0.98 9.45 -5.91
N ILE A 298 0.79 8.83 -7.08
CA ILE A 298 1.47 7.59 -7.50
C ILE A 298 2.57 7.81 -8.54
N TYR A 299 2.72 9.03 -9.05
CA TYR A 299 3.58 9.30 -10.22
C TYR A 299 5.03 9.51 -9.84
N GLN A 300 5.31 10.07 -8.65
CA GLN A 300 6.68 10.38 -8.22
C GLN A 300 7.52 9.10 -8.05
N ILE A 301 6.94 8.02 -7.53
CA ILE A 301 7.66 6.74 -7.32
C ILE A 301 8.12 6.15 -8.66
N ALA A 302 7.26 6.15 -9.69
CA ALA A 302 7.63 5.70 -11.03
C ALA A 302 8.59 6.68 -11.72
N TYR A 303 8.35 7.98 -11.62
CA TYR A 303 9.21 9.00 -12.21
C TYR A 303 10.65 8.91 -11.67
N SER A 304 10.80 8.71 -10.35
CA SER A 304 12.13 8.63 -9.72
C SER A 304 12.95 7.40 -10.14
N TYR A 305 12.29 6.38 -10.70
CA TYR A 305 12.95 5.18 -11.21
C TYR A 305 13.26 5.28 -12.72
N TYR A 306 12.30 5.74 -13.53
CA TYR A 306 12.39 5.71 -15.00
C TYR A 306 13.03 6.95 -15.64
N ALA A 307 13.16 8.08 -14.93
CA ALA A 307 13.64 9.36 -15.47
C ALA A 307 14.87 9.89 -14.74
#